data_AF-A0A414Q712-F1
#
_entry.id   AF-A0A414Q712-F1
#
_cell.length_a   1.000
_cell.length_b   1.000
_cell.length_c   1.000
_cell.angle_alpha   90.00
_cell.angle_beta   90.00
_cell.angle_gamma   90.00
#
_symmetry.space_group_name_H-M   'P 1'
#
loop_
_entity.id
_entity.type
_entity.pdbx_description
1 polymer ?
#
loop_
_entity_poly.entity_id
_entity_poly.type
_entity_poly.pdbx_seq_one_letter_code
_entity_poly.pdbx_strand_id
1 'polypeptide(L)'
;LGSDRLLGVPLETYIASEKLAIESGSADENIEIMKAYMCKQRGIRLIKLPMKGTELDYADSLKRAFQSVHIFISSDTEEDVEIIKNTSSM
;
A
#
# COMPACT_ATOMS: atom_id res chain seq x y z
N LEU A 1 1.56 6.00 21.36
CA LEU A 1 1.22 6.98 20.30
C LEU A 1 1.00 6.18 19.01
N GLY A 2 -0.19 5.59 18.88
CA GLY A 2 -0.56 4.65 17.81
C GLY A 2 -1.28 5.36 16.68
N SER A 3 -0.89 5.05 15.45
CA SER A 3 -1.05 5.82 14.22
C SER A 3 -2.47 5.85 13.62
N ASP A 4 -3.44 5.16 14.20
CA ASP A 4 -4.68 4.83 13.45
C ASP A 4 -5.72 5.96 13.44
N ARG A 5 -5.48 7.03 14.20
CA ARG A 5 -6.40 8.18 14.34
C ARG A 5 -5.89 9.48 13.72
N LEU A 6 -4.71 9.52 13.11
CA LEU A 6 -4.13 10.79 12.64
C LEU A 6 -4.90 11.43 11.47
N LEU A 7 -5.70 10.62 10.74
CA LEU A 7 -6.49 11.03 9.57
C LEU A 7 -8.01 10.96 9.78
N GLY A 8 -8.46 10.28 10.83
CA GLY A 8 -9.88 9.91 11.01
C GLY A 8 -10.39 8.81 10.06
N VAL A 9 -9.52 8.33 9.15
CA VAL A 9 -9.78 7.26 8.19
C VAL A 9 -8.55 6.33 8.17
N PRO A 10 -8.71 5.00 8.29
CA PRO A 10 -7.59 4.08 8.28
C PRO A 10 -6.94 4.05 6.89
N LEU A 11 -5.60 4.05 6.86
CA LEU A 11 -4.82 3.75 5.65
C LEU A 11 -4.32 2.31 5.70
N GLU A 12 -4.30 1.61 4.56
CA GLU A 12 -3.81 0.23 4.47
C GLU A 12 -2.32 0.13 4.83
N THR A 13 -1.48 0.89 4.11
CA THR A 13 -0.05 1.00 4.40
C THR A 13 0.31 2.47 4.50
N TYR A 14 0.88 2.89 5.64
CA TYR A 14 1.38 4.24 5.83
C TYR A 14 2.81 4.23 6.39
N ILE A 15 3.72 4.88 5.65
CA ILE A 15 5.12 5.04 6.02
C ILE A 15 5.33 6.49 6.43
N ALA A 16 5.37 6.74 7.74
CA ALA A 16 5.39 8.08 8.29
C ALA A 16 6.67 8.87 7.92
N SER A 17 7.84 8.21 7.91
CA SER A 17 9.12 8.86 7.55
C SER A 17 9.13 9.38 6.12
N GLU A 18 8.49 8.65 5.20
CA GLU A 18 8.44 8.96 3.77
C GLU A 18 7.19 9.77 3.37
N LYS A 19 6.28 10.01 4.32
CA LYS A 19 4.93 10.55 4.04
C LYS A 19 4.26 9.83 2.86
N LEU A 20 4.36 8.49 2.82
CA LEU A 20 3.81 7.66 1.76
C LEU A 20 2.64 6.83 2.29
N ALA A 21 1.53 6.81 1.54
CA ALA A 21 0.42 5.89 1.71
C ALA A 21 0.27 5.02 0.46
N ILE A 22 0.03 3.72 0.64
CA ILE A 22 -0.26 2.78 -0.44
C ILE A 22 -1.62 2.13 -0.14
N GLU A 23 -2.49 2.10 -1.14
CA GLU A 23 -3.85 1.59 -1.05
C GLU A 23 -4.18 0.69 -2.23
N SER A 24 -4.72 -0.50 -1.97
CA SER A 24 -5.24 -1.41 -2.99
C SER A 24 -6.54 -0.88 -3.63
N GLY A 25 -7.26 -0.04 -2.90
CA GLY A 25 -8.56 0.52 -3.26
C GLY A 25 -9.62 0.13 -2.23
N SER A 26 -10.77 0.80 -2.27
CA SER A 26 -11.92 0.52 -1.41
C SER A 26 -13.16 0.28 -2.27
N ALA A 27 -14.06 -0.58 -1.81
CA ALA A 27 -15.36 -0.76 -2.43
C ALA A 27 -16.26 0.48 -2.28
N ASP A 28 -15.99 1.31 -1.28
CA ASP A 28 -16.68 2.59 -1.04
C ASP A 28 -15.86 3.75 -1.60
N GLU A 29 -16.39 4.41 -2.64
CA GLU A 29 -15.80 5.57 -3.30
C GLU A 29 -15.70 6.79 -2.36
N ASN A 30 -16.64 6.97 -1.43
CA ASN A 30 -16.58 8.08 -0.48
C ASN A 30 -15.37 7.95 0.46
N ILE A 31 -15.04 6.72 0.86
CA ILE A 31 -13.84 6.44 1.64
C ILE A 31 -12.59 6.79 0.83
N GLU A 32 -12.53 6.42 -0.45
CA GLU A 32 -11.38 6.76 -1.31
C GLU A 32 -11.20 8.27 -1.48
N ILE A 33 -12.29 9.00 -1.71
CA ILE A 33 -12.29 10.47 -1.79
C ILE A 33 -11.78 11.06 -0.48
N MET A 34 -12.27 10.56 0.66
CA MET A 34 -11.86 11.06 1.98
C MET A 34 -10.37 10.78 2.25
N LYS A 35 -9.87 9.59 1.93
CA LYS A 35 -8.44 9.24 2.05
C LYS A 35 -7.57 10.16 1.18
N ALA A 36 -7.95 10.35 -0.09
CA ALA A 36 -7.23 11.21 -1.02
C ALA A 36 -7.17 12.67 -0.53
N TYR A 37 -8.31 13.20 -0.06
CA TYR A 37 -8.38 14.55 0.51
C TYR A 37 -7.49 14.68 1.75
N MET A 38 -7.58 13.75 2.70
CA MET A 38 -6.82 13.80 3.96
C MET A 38 -5.32 13.66 3.75
N CYS A 39 -4.89 12.80 2.80
CA CYS A 39 -3.49 12.66 2.41
C CYS A 39 -2.96 13.96 1.81
N LYS A 40 -3.70 14.54 0.86
CA LYS A 40 -3.32 15.81 0.21
C LYS A 40 -3.15 16.95 1.22
N GLN A 41 -4.08 17.10 2.16
CA GLN A 41 -4.03 18.15 3.20
C GLN A 41 -2.78 18.06 4.10
N ARG A 42 -2.21 16.87 4.27
CA ARG A 42 -1.05 16.63 5.14
C ARG A 42 0.27 16.45 4.38
N GLY A 43 0.23 16.63 3.05
CA GLY A 43 1.38 16.39 2.19
C GLY A 43 1.83 14.93 2.19
N ILE A 44 0.89 14.00 2.35
CA ILE A 44 1.13 12.56 2.21
C ILE A 44 0.90 12.19 0.74
N ARG A 45 1.89 11.55 0.12
CA ARG A 45 1.77 10.98 -1.22
C ARG A 45 0.92 9.72 -1.13
N LEU A 46 -0.21 9.70 -1.83
CA LEU A 46 -1.07 8.52 -1.92
C LEU A 46 -0.84 7.81 -3.26
N ILE A 47 -0.45 6.53 -3.21
CA ILE A 47 -0.35 5.65 -4.37
C ILE A 47 -1.51 4.66 -4.32
N LYS A 48 -2.38 4.69 -5.33
CA LYS A 48 -3.41 3.67 -5.52
C LYS A 48 -2.82 2.56 -6.39
N LEU A 49 -2.69 1.37 -5.83
CA LEU A 49 -2.17 0.19 -6.48
C LEU A 49 -3.29 -0.84 -6.63
N PRO A 50 -4.14 -0.75 -7.68
CA PRO A 50 -5.25 -1.68 -7.85
C PRO A 50 -4.73 -3.10 -8.05
N MET A 51 -5.35 -4.09 -7.40
CA MET A 51 -5.06 -5.50 -7.66
C MET A 51 -5.49 -5.86 -9.08
N LYS A 52 -4.53 -5.84 -10.01
CA LYS A 52 -4.70 -6.16 -11.43
C LYS A 52 -3.54 -7.04 -11.89
N GLY A 53 -3.82 -7.91 -12.86
CA GLY A 53 -2.83 -8.86 -13.36
C GLY A 53 -2.67 -10.06 -12.43
N THR A 54 -1.51 -10.68 -12.48
CA THR A 54 -1.14 -11.79 -11.59
C THR A 54 -0.68 -11.28 -10.23
N GLU A 55 -0.62 -12.16 -9.24
CA GLU A 55 -0.04 -11.82 -7.92
C GLU A 55 1.43 -11.40 -8.03
N LEU A 56 2.17 -11.98 -8.98
CA LEU A 56 3.55 -11.59 -9.29
C LEU A 56 3.62 -10.14 -9.80
N ASP A 57 2.75 -9.78 -10.76
CA ASP A 57 2.66 -8.41 -11.27
C ASP A 57 2.33 -7.41 -10.15
N TYR A 58 1.44 -7.82 -9.23
CA TYR A 58 1.05 -7.00 -8.10
C TYR A 58 2.19 -6.83 -7.09
N ALA A 59 2.89 -7.91 -6.75
CA ALA A 59 4.03 -7.89 -5.83
C ALA A 59 5.18 -7.03 -6.38
N ASP A 60 5.50 -7.13 -7.67
CA ASP A 60 6.50 -6.27 -8.31
C ASP A 60 6.08 -4.80 -8.31
N SER A 61 4.80 -4.52 -8.58
CA SER A 61 4.27 -3.15 -8.52
C SER A 61 4.33 -2.58 -7.10
N LEU A 62 4.09 -3.41 -6.09
CA LEU A 62 4.23 -3.06 -4.68
C LEU A 62 5.70 -2.75 -4.33
N LYS A 63 6.65 -3.61 -4.72
CA LYS A 63 8.10 -3.35 -4.55
C LYS A 63 8.51 -2.03 -5.21
N ARG A 64 8.01 -1.72 -6.41
CA ARG A 64 8.26 -0.43 -7.09
C ARG A 64 7.68 0.77 -6.33
N ALA A 65 6.53 0.63 -5.69
CA ALA A 65 5.95 1.69 -4.86
C ALA A 65 6.86 2.03 -3.66
N PHE A 66 7.39 1.02 -2.98
CA PHE A 66 8.39 1.20 -1.91
C PHE A 66 9.71 1.81 -2.43
N GLN A 67 10.20 1.34 -3.58
CA GLN A 67 11.44 1.87 -4.18
C GLN A 67 11.33 3.36 -4.53
N SER A 68 10.12 3.85 -4.84
CA SER A 68 9.88 5.27 -5.14
C SER A 68 10.16 6.21 -3.95
N VAL A 69 10.34 5.66 -2.75
CA VAL A 69 10.73 6.36 -1.51
C VAL A 69 11.97 5.73 -0.87
N HIS A 70 12.88 5.21 -1.71
CA HIS A 70 14.19 4.67 -1.30
C HIS A 70 14.12 3.42 -0.38
N ILE A 71 12.99 2.72 -0.34
CA ILE A 71 12.86 1.43 0.35
C ILE A 71 13.02 0.31 -0.67
N PHE A 72 14.12 -0.43 -0.55
CA PHE A 72 14.44 -1.52 -1.46
C PHE A 72 14.15 -2.86 -0.78
N ILE A 73 13.23 -3.63 -1.37
CA ILE A 73 12.93 -5.00 -0.96
C ILE A 73 13.73 -5.93 -1.87
N SER A 74 14.71 -6.64 -1.31
CA SER A 74 15.68 -7.45 -2.05
C SER A 74 15.32 -8.94 -2.17
N SER A 75 14.22 -9.38 -1.55
CA SER A 75 13.73 -10.76 -1.65
C SER A 75 13.32 -11.09 -3.08
N ASP A 76 13.34 -12.38 -3.43
CA ASP A 76 12.87 -12.88 -4.72
C ASP A 76 11.33 -12.81 -4.78
N THR A 77 10.78 -12.13 -5.80
CA THR A 77 9.33 -11.91 -5.87
C THR A 77 8.55 -13.19 -6.15
N GLU A 78 9.09 -14.15 -6.91
CA GLU A 78 8.39 -15.40 -7.21
C GLU A 78 8.31 -16.27 -5.95
N GLU A 79 9.42 -16.38 -5.22
CA GLU A 79 9.46 -17.10 -3.94
C GLU A 79 8.53 -16.45 -2.90
N ASP A 80 8.55 -15.11 -2.79
CA ASP A 80 7.66 -14.37 -1.88
C ASP A 80 6.18 -14.69 -2.17
N VAL A 81 5.78 -14.69 -3.45
CA VAL A 81 4.41 -14.99 -3.88
C VAL A 81 4.04 -16.44 -3.58
N GLU A 82 4.95 -17.39 -3.80
CA GLU A 82 4.72 -18.80 -3.49
C GLU A 82 4.52 -19.02 -1.98
N ILE A 83 5.34 -18.40 -1.13
CA ILE A 83 5.20 -18.44 0.33
C ILE A 83 3.83 -17.89 0.76
N ILE A 84 3.40 -16.76 0.21
CA ILE A 84 2.11 -16.15 0.52
C ILE A 84 0.94 -17.06 0.12
N LYS A 85 0.98 -17.66 -1.07
CA LYS A 85 -0.06 -18.62 -1.51
C LYS A 85 -0.16 -19.83 -0.57
N ASN A 86 0.98 -20.38 -0.18
CA ASN A 86 1.06 -21.56 0.67
C ASN A 86 0.56 -21.27 2.09
N THR A 87 0.88 -20.10 2.63
CA THR A 87 0.41 -19.66 3.95
C THR A 87 -1.05 -19.24 3.96
N SER A 88 -1.58 -18.65 2.88
CA SER A 88 -2.98 -18.22 2.79
C SER A 88 -3.96 -19.36 2.58
N SER A 89 -3.46 -20.54 2.19
CA SER A 89 -4.23 -21.75 1.96
C SER A 89 -4.32 -22.65 3.21
N MET A 90 -3.64 -22.28 4.30
CA MET A 90 -3.70 -22.93 5.61
C MET A 90 -4.77 -22.29 6.50
#